data_AF-A0AAD7DY35-F1
#
_entry.id   AF-A0AAD7DY35-F1
#
_cell.length_a   1.000
_cell.length_b   1.000
_cell.length_c   1.000
_cell.angle_alpha   90.00
_cell.angle_beta   90.00
_cell.angle_gamma   90.00
#
_symmetry.space_group_name_H-M   'P 1'
#
loop_
_entity.id
_entity.type
_entity.pdbx_description
1 polymer ?
#
loop_
_entity_poly.entity_id
_entity_poly.type
_entity_poly.pdbx_seq_one_letter_code
_entity_poly.pdbx_strand_id
1 'polypeptide(L)'
;MIIPPPKPDDAKPDDFLDAPPAYDNALASSSRPSEKGVPRENLSPTSPSPSAQKSRAVPKSSWNLGNLLASPQQRVAQEVRKTVTGLIHDLVRDQTVDSNVSCVGILESCSEACLTHSISMPALLQQPFIEGRTPLYWAIVKRPADEAEPPSFEAPPLVRALLTYSAPLKEATITEIRLACLHTADQRLFQCLRLSPDFEALSHKDQLLLGVRVPPDTVTIGTAARHDAPFTVDFEFAHFQKRMRVSGAASLDFISHARMWEISFFVAQSATGLTDGQWAARLALRENSPAASVDATYTLLQHASEGVPEEPVKLALNGKINHNWRQNMHIALPDAIQYPRSTFLTADGSLRGSLTIQITNK
;
A
#
# COMPACT_ATOMS: atom_id res chain seq x y z
N MET A 1 38.85 48.93 9.17
CA MET A 1 39.62 47.94 9.94
C MET A 1 39.04 46.58 9.62
N ILE A 2 39.79 45.76 8.89
CA ILE A 2 39.36 44.45 8.39
C ILE A 2 39.90 43.40 9.37
N ILE A 3 39.01 42.63 9.98
CA ILE A 3 39.34 41.56 10.92
C ILE A 3 39.64 40.30 10.09
N PRO A 4 40.83 39.68 10.22
CA PRO A 4 41.12 38.42 9.53
C PRO A 4 40.39 37.24 10.23
N PRO A 5 39.98 36.20 9.47
CA PRO A 5 39.32 35.03 10.02
C PRO A 5 40.30 34.13 10.80
N PRO A 6 39.83 33.41 11.84
CA PRO A 6 40.65 32.46 12.59
C PRO A 6 40.95 31.20 11.75
N LYS A 7 42.16 30.66 11.93
CA LYS A 7 42.65 29.43 11.30
C LYS A 7 41.99 28.19 11.91
N PRO A 8 41.81 27.10 11.14
CA PRO A 8 41.29 25.84 11.65
C PRO A 8 42.34 25.10 12.50
N ASP A 9 41.93 24.64 13.68
CA ASP A 9 42.72 23.82 14.59
C ASP A 9 42.82 22.36 14.10
N ASP A 10 44.04 21.84 14.12
CA ASP A 10 44.40 20.45 13.88
C ASP A 10 43.77 19.51 14.93
N ALA A 11 42.77 18.73 14.53
CA ALA A 11 42.27 17.60 15.31
C ALA A 11 43.07 16.33 14.94
N LYS A 12 43.82 15.82 15.92
CA LYS A 12 44.52 14.53 15.86
C LYS A 12 43.51 13.36 15.80
N PRO A 13 43.85 12.26 15.11
CA PRO A 13 43.10 11.01 15.21
C PRO A 13 43.48 10.26 16.50
N ASP A 14 42.49 9.99 17.35
CA ASP A 14 42.64 9.08 18.48
C ASP A 14 42.58 7.63 17.99
N ASP A 15 43.74 6.97 18.05
CA ASP A 15 43.91 5.52 18.05
C ASP A 15 43.18 4.92 19.27
N PHE A 16 42.14 4.13 19.05
CA PHE A 16 41.65 3.18 20.04
C PHE A 16 41.77 1.75 19.52
N LEU A 17 42.78 1.09 20.06
CA LEU A 17 43.11 -0.32 19.97
C LEU A 17 42.03 -1.20 20.61
N ASP A 18 41.58 -2.18 19.84
CA ASP A 18 41.75 -3.62 20.11
C ASP A 18 41.54 -4.12 21.56
N ALA A 19 40.42 -4.84 21.78
CA ALA A 19 40.36 -6.03 22.63
C ALA A 19 39.00 -6.79 22.49
N PRO A 20 39.00 -8.07 22.09
CA PRO A 20 37.96 -9.06 22.47
C PRO A 20 38.39 -9.75 23.80
N PRO A 21 37.50 -10.30 24.66
CA PRO A 21 36.67 -11.51 24.40
C PRO A 21 35.33 -11.49 25.23
N ALA A 22 34.47 -12.51 25.41
CA ALA A 22 34.59 -13.97 25.44
C ALA A 22 33.22 -14.67 25.27
N TYR A 23 33.28 -15.96 24.91
CA TYR A 23 32.20 -16.94 24.92
C TYR A 23 31.82 -17.42 26.34
N ASP A 24 30.72 -18.19 26.38
CA ASP A 24 30.22 -19.12 27.41
C ASP A 24 29.10 -18.61 28.34
N ASN A 25 27.90 -19.16 28.16
CA ASN A 25 27.50 -20.34 28.94
C ASN A 25 26.18 -20.95 28.45
N ALA A 26 26.24 -22.24 28.16
CA ALA A 26 25.08 -23.13 28.16
C ALA A 26 24.51 -23.25 29.59
N LEU A 27 23.20 -23.46 29.72
CA LEU A 27 22.62 -24.54 30.54
C LEU A 27 21.09 -24.57 30.45
N ALA A 28 20.60 -25.80 30.46
CA ALA A 28 19.23 -26.25 30.34
C ALA A 28 18.32 -25.79 31.49
N SER A 29 17.01 -25.71 31.22
CA SER A 29 16.00 -26.24 32.17
C SER A 29 14.66 -26.51 31.49
N SER A 30 14.35 -27.80 31.48
CA SER A 30 13.05 -28.42 31.26
C SER A 30 12.07 -28.01 32.36
N SER A 31 10.82 -27.67 32.01
CA SER A 31 9.64 -28.02 32.82
C SER A 31 8.34 -27.94 32.01
N ARG A 32 7.80 -29.12 31.68
CA ARG A 32 6.36 -29.33 31.43
C ARG A 32 5.60 -29.22 32.75
N PRO A 33 4.32 -28.85 32.70
CA PRO A 33 3.32 -29.56 33.51
C PRO A 33 2.28 -30.25 32.63
N SER A 34 2.04 -31.52 32.97
CA SER A 34 0.83 -32.26 32.62
C SER A 34 -0.26 -31.96 33.64
N GLU A 35 -1.48 -31.68 33.20
CA GLU A 35 -2.68 -31.84 34.03
C GLU A 35 -3.69 -32.74 33.32
N LYS A 36 -3.80 -33.97 33.86
CA LYS A 36 -5.03 -34.76 33.92
C LYS A 36 -5.93 -34.05 34.94
N GLY A 37 -7.24 -33.86 34.82
CA GLY A 37 -8.30 -34.56 34.09
C GLY A 37 -9.46 -34.78 35.08
N VAL A 38 -10.71 -34.50 34.71
CA VAL A 38 -11.92 -35.05 35.37
C VAL A 38 -13.06 -35.11 34.33
N PRO A 39 -13.88 -36.18 34.31
CA PRO A 39 -14.88 -36.43 33.28
C PRO A 39 -16.25 -35.86 33.66
N ARG A 40 -17.10 -35.59 32.65
CA ARG A 40 -18.54 -35.56 32.83
C ARG A 40 -19.25 -36.18 31.63
N GLU A 41 -19.68 -37.40 31.85
CA GLU A 41 -20.77 -38.04 31.12
C GLU A 41 -22.07 -37.28 31.42
N ASN A 42 -22.87 -37.01 30.38
CA ASN A 42 -24.31 -37.22 30.46
C ASN A 42 -24.88 -37.37 29.05
N LEU A 43 -25.36 -38.58 28.82
CA LEU A 43 -26.23 -39.06 27.75
C LEU A 43 -27.55 -38.26 27.80
N SER A 44 -28.23 -37.93 26.69
CA SER A 44 -29.17 -38.84 26.02
C SER A 44 -30.01 -38.10 24.94
N PRO A 45 -30.78 -38.82 24.09
CA PRO A 45 -30.95 -38.56 22.67
C PRO A 45 -32.40 -38.27 22.22
N THR A 46 -32.60 -37.67 21.03
CA THR A 46 -33.80 -37.77 20.16
C THR A 46 -33.51 -36.92 18.92
N SER A 47 -33.81 -37.20 17.64
CA SER A 47 -34.20 -38.34 16.81
C SER A 47 -33.97 -37.86 15.36
N PRO A 48 -33.84 -38.76 14.37
CA PRO A 48 -33.56 -38.40 12.99
C PRO A 48 -34.85 -38.17 12.19
N SER A 49 -34.85 -37.20 11.28
CA SER A 49 -35.87 -37.10 10.23
C SER A 49 -35.21 -37.11 8.85
N PRO A 50 -35.50 -38.11 8.01
CA PRO A 50 -34.93 -38.26 6.68
C PRO A 50 -35.90 -37.71 5.63
N SER A 51 -35.46 -36.75 4.83
CA SER A 51 -36.10 -36.44 3.55
C SER A 51 -35.05 -36.43 2.47
N ALA A 52 -35.07 -37.54 1.75
CA ALA A 52 -34.32 -37.84 0.55
C ALA A 52 -34.65 -36.84 -0.57
N GLN A 53 -33.61 -36.30 -1.21
CA GLN A 53 -33.61 -36.01 -2.65
C GLN A 53 -32.18 -36.19 -3.17
N LYS A 54 -31.85 -37.45 -3.46
CA LYS A 54 -30.72 -37.84 -4.32
C LYS A 54 -31.02 -37.39 -5.74
N SER A 55 -30.56 -36.21 -6.14
CA SER A 55 -30.22 -35.94 -7.54
C SER A 55 -28.75 -36.28 -7.73
N ARG A 56 -28.51 -37.52 -8.18
CA ARG A 56 -27.20 -38.02 -8.58
C ARG A 56 -26.80 -37.25 -9.85
N ALA A 57 -26.13 -36.11 -9.68
CA ALA A 57 -25.50 -35.39 -10.78
C ALA A 57 -24.33 -36.24 -11.29
N VAL A 58 -24.53 -36.83 -12.46
CA VAL A 58 -23.48 -37.50 -13.23
C VAL A 58 -22.34 -36.48 -13.45
N PRO A 59 -21.07 -36.79 -13.11
CA PRO A 59 -19.96 -35.94 -13.52
C PRO A 59 -19.92 -35.99 -15.04
N LYS A 60 -20.43 -34.93 -15.68
CA LYS A 60 -20.16 -34.66 -17.10
C LYS A 60 -18.67 -34.36 -17.18
N SER A 61 -17.85 -35.40 -17.30
CA SER A 61 -16.46 -35.29 -17.72
C SER A 61 -16.49 -34.74 -19.14
N SER A 62 -16.52 -33.42 -19.23
CA SER A 62 -16.25 -32.67 -20.44
C SER A 62 -14.86 -33.07 -20.89
N TRP A 63 -14.80 -34.09 -21.74
CA TRP A 63 -13.58 -34.48 -22.42
C TRP A 63 -13.17 -33.27 -23.25
N ASN A 64 -12.10 -32.60 -22.81
CA ASN A 64 -11.45 -31.49 -23.48
C ASN A 64 -10.84 -31.99 -24.81
N LEU A 65 -11.71 -32.25 -25.80
CA LEU A 65 -11.34 -32.56 -27.18
C LEU A 65 -10.59 -31.41 -27.86
N GLY A 66 -10.60 -30.21 -27.25
CA GLY A 66 -9.84 -29.05 -27.72
C GLY A 66 -8.32 -29.24 -27.72
N ASN A 67 -7.75 -30.11 -26.86
CA ASN A 67 -6.30 -30.32 -26.83
C ASN A 67 -5.77 -31.22 -27.97
N LEU A 68 -6.63 -32.02 -28.61
CA LEU A 68 -6.23 -32.89 -29.73
C LEU A 68 -6.12 -32.13 -31.06
N LEU A 69 -6.74 -30.96 -31.18
CA LEU A 69 -6.72 -30.11 -32.37
C LEU A 69 -5.80 -28.88 -32.24
N ALA A 70 -5.05 -28.76 -31.13
CA ALA A 70 -4.14 -27.64 -30.94
C ALA A 70 -3.03 -27.67 -32.00
N SER A 71 -2.84 -26.56 -32.72
CA SER A 71 -1.81 -26.46 -33.74
C SER A 71 -0.41 -26.62 -33.10
N PRO A 72 0.61 -27.09 -33.85
CA PRO A 72 1.98 -27.17 -33.32
C PRO A 72 2.46 -25.86 -32.70
N GLN A 73 2.07 -24.72 -33.28
CA GLN A 73 2.41 -23.39 -32.77
C GLN A 73 1.78 -23.10 -31.39
N GLN A 74 0.56 -23.56 -31.15
CA GLN A 74 -0.08 -23.42 -29.84
C GLN A 74 0.63 -24.24 -28.77
N ARG A 75 1.13 -25.44 -29.10
CA ARG A 75 1.89 -26.28 -28.15
C ARG A 75 3.19 -25.59 -27.73
N VAL A 76 3.95 -25.08 -28.70
CA VAL A 76 5.18 -24.31 -28.43
C VAL A 76 4.89 -23.09 -27.57
N ALA A 77 3.83 -22.32 -27.86
CA ALA A 77 3.46 -21.17 -27.05
C ALA A 77 3.08 -21.55 -25.59
N GLN A 78 2.44 -22.71 -25.38
CA GLN A 78 2.14 -23.20 -24.02
C GLN A 78 3.41 -23.65 -23.28
N GLU A 79 4.36 -24.28 -23.97
CA GLU A 79 5.65 -24.65 -23.39
C GLU A 79 6.44 -23.40 -22.99
N VAL A 80 6.52 -22.39 -23.86
CA VAL A 80 7.17 -21.11 -23.57
C VAL A 80 6.48 -20.41 -22.40
N ARG A 81 5.14 -20.36 -22.39
CA ARG A 81 4.39 -19.81 -21.25
C ARG A 81 4.76 -20.51 -19.95
N LYS A 82 4.78 -21.85 -19.95
CA LYS A 82 5.10 -22.66 -18.77
C LYS A 82 6.53 -22.37 -18.28
N THR A 83 7.49 -22.32 -19.19
CA THR A 83 8.89 -22.01 -18.88
C THR A 83 9.01 -20.60 -18.28
N VAL A 84 8.42 -19.59 -18.92
CA VAL A 84 8.44 -18.21 -18.41
C VAL A 84 7.79 -18.10 -17.03
N THR A 85 6.63 -18.72 -16.81
CA THR A 85 6.00 -18.73 -15.48
C THR A 85 6.84 -19.44 -14.43
N GLY A 86 7.56 -20.51 -14.80
CA GLY A 86 8.49 -21.21 -13.91
C GLY A 86 9.66 -20.31 -13.50
N LEU A 87 10.29 -19.63 -14.46
CA LEU A 87 11.37 -18.69 -14.19
C LEU A 87 10.93 -17.53 -13.30
N ILE A 88 9.76 -16.95 -13.56
CA ILE A 88 9.20 -15.88 -12.73
C ILE A 88 8.89 -16.38 -11.31
N HIS A 89 8.34 -17.60 -11.20
CA HIS A 89 8.07 -18.21 -9.90
C HIS A 89 9.36 -18.39 -9.08
N ASP A 90 10.41 -18.91 -9.70
CA ASP A 90 11.71 -19.13 -9.04
C ASP A 90 12.36 -17.80 -8.64
N LEU A 91 12.28 -16.79 -9.51
CA LEU A 91 12.76 -15.43 -9.21
C LEU A 91 12.06 -14.80 -8.00
N VAL A 92 10.75 -14.99 -7.88
CA VAL A 92 9.95 -14.48 -6.76
C VAL A 92 10.16 -15.29 -5.47
N ARG A 93 10.50 -16.57 -5.60
CA ARG A 93 10.79 -17.46 -4.47
C ARG A 93 12.17 -17.18 -3.88
N ASP A 94 13.18 -17.02 -4.72
CA ASP A 94 14.58 -16.92 -4.33
C ASP A 94 15.09 -15.47 -4.45
N GLN A 95 14.56 -14.58 -3.60
CA GLN A 95 14.91 -13.14 -3.57
C GLN A 95 16.23 -12.87 -2.83
N THR A 96 17.31 -13.52 -3.25
CA THR A 96 18.65 -13.22 -2.75
C THR A 96 19.17 -11.90 -3.36
N VAL A 97 20.22 -11.34 -2.76
CA VAL A 97 20.89 -10.12 -3.29
C VAL A 97 21.32 -10.32 -4.74
N ASP A 98 21.91 -11.48 -5.07
CA ASP A 98 22.37 -11.82 -6.43
C ASP A 98 21.20 -11.95 -7.43
N SER A 99 20.07 -12.53 -6.98
CA SER A 99 18.86 -12.63 -7.79
C SER A 99 18.28 -11.27 -8.14
N ASN A 100 18.33 -10.29 -7.23
CA ASN A 100 17.83 -8.94 -7.47
C ASN A 100 18.67 -8.17 -8.51
N VAL A 101 19.97 -8.46 -8.63
CA VAL A 101 20.81 -7.85 -9.69
C VAL A 101 20.49 -8.45 -11.05
N SER A 102 20.22 -9.77 -11.08
CA SER A 102 20.00 -10.52 -12.32
C SER A 102 18.54 -10.48 -12.82
N CYS A 103 17.60 -10.02 -11.99
CA CYS A 103 16.16 -10.10 -12.27
C CYS A 103 15.75 -9.38 -13.55
N VAL A 104 16.37 -8.23 -13.84
CA VAL A 104 16.05 -7.41 -15.02
C VAL A 104 16.38 -8.18 -16.30
N GLY A 105 17.58 -8.75 -16.40
CA GLY A 105 17.99 -9.51 -17.59
C GLY A 105 17.15 -10.79 -17.80
N ILE A 106 16.75 -11.46 -16.71
CA ILE A 106 15.85 -12.62 -16.79
C ILE A 106 14.47 -12.20 -17.32
N LEU A 107 13.89 -11.11 -16.80
CA LEU A 107 12.59 -10.61 -17.24
C LEU A 107 12.63 -10.07 -18.67
N GLU A 108 13.73 -9.44 -19.08
CA GLU A 108 13.96 -9.01 -20.46
C GLU A 108 13.96 -10.21 -21.42
N SER A 109 14.74 -11.26 -21.10
CA SER A 109 14.75 -12.50 -21.88
C SER A 109 13.38 -13.18 -21.94
N CYS A 110 12.64 -13.20 -20.82
CA CYS A 110 11.26 -13.70 -20.79
C CYS A 110 10.32 -12.88 -21.67
N SER A 111 10.49 -11.56 -21.68
CA SER A 111 9.70 -10.64 -22.51
C SER A 111 9.96 -10.87 -24.00
N GLU A 112 11.23 -11.02 -24.41
CA GLU A 112 11.60 -11.35 -25.78
C GLU A 112 11.01 -12.69 -26.22
N ALA A 113 11.15 -13.73 -25.39
CA ALA A 113 10.57 -15.05 -25.68
C ALA A 113 9.04 -14.98 -25.80
N CYS A 114 8.36 -14.23 -24.92
CA CYS A 114 6.92 -14.00 -25.02
C CYS A 114 6.56 -13.33 -26.34
N LEU A 115 7.30 -12.29 -26.74
CA LEU A 115 7.07 -11.56 -27.98
C LEU A 115 7.20 -12.47 -29.23
N THR A 116 8.27 -13.27 -29.31
CA THR A 116 8.49 -14.23 -30.41
C THR A 116 7.34 -15.22 -30.57
N HIS A 117 6.68 -15.60 -29.47
CA HIS A 117 5.60 -16.57 -29.45
C HIS A 117 4.20 -15.94 -29.33
N SER A 118 4.07 -14.62 -29.53
CA SER A 118 2.79 -13.88 -29.45
C SER A 118 2.07 -14.03 -28.10
N ILE A 119 2.83 -14.14 -27.02
CA ILE A 119 2.35 -14.16 -25.64
C ILE A 119 2.46 -12.74 -25.07
N SER A 120 1.40 -12.23 -24.47
CA SER A 120 1.45 -10.94 -23.79
C SER A 120 2.10 -11.09 -22.41
N MET A 121 3.33 -10.58 -22.26
CA MET A 121 4.05 -10.56 -20.97
C MET A 121 3.27 -9.80 -19.88
N PRO A 122 2.70 -8.60 -20.14
CA PRO A 122 1.87 -7.91 -19.13
C PRO A 122 0.67 -8.73 -18.68
N ALA A 123 -0.03 -9.39 -19.61
CA ALA A 123 -1.17 -10.22 -19.26
C ALA A 123 -0.77 -11.48 -18.48
N LEU A 124 0.44 -11.98 -18.67
CA LEU A 124 0.98 -13.14 -17.95
C LEU A 124 1.37 -12.78 -16.52
N LEU A 125 2.09 -11.67 -16.32
CA LEU A 125 2.54 -11.21 -14.99
C LEU A 125 1.39 -10.78 -14.08
N GLN A 126 0.25 -10.41 -14.64
CA GLN A 126 -0.95 -10.05 -13.88
C GLN A 126 -1.87 -11.25 -13.58
N GLN A 127 -1.49 -12.47 -13.97
CA GLN A 127 -2.26 -13.68 -13.66
C GLN A 127 -1.90 -14.26 -12.29
N PRO A 128 -2.88 -14.78 -11.53
CA PRO A 128 -2.67 -15.35 -10.21
C PRO A 128 -2.15 -16.80 -10.28
N PHE A 129 -0.96 -17.04 -10.84
CA PHE A 129 -0.44 -18.39 -11.06
C PHE A 129 0.46 -18.94 -9.94
N ILE A 130 0.82 -18.13 -8.94
CA ILE A 130 1.60 -18.57 -7.79
C ILE A 130 0.67 -18.63 -6.58
N GLU A 131 0.27 -19.84 -6.18
CA GLU A 131 -0.61 -20.04 -5.01
C GLU A 131 -1.91 -19.19 -5.05
N GLY A 132 -2.45 -18.94 -6.24
CA GLY A 132 -3.65 -18.13 -6.43
C GLY A 132 -3.46 -16.61 -6.30
N ARG A 133 -2.21 -16.12 -6.28
CA ARG A 133 -1.84 -14.69 -6.24
C ARG A 133 -0.88 -14.34 -7.37
N THR A 134 -0.72 -13.05 -7.64
CA THR A 134 0.18 -12.56 -8.69
C THR A 134 1.65 -12.67 -8.27
N PRO A 135 2.59 -12.76 -9.23
CA PRO A 135 4.02 -12.59 -8.97
C PRO A 135 4.36 -11.30 -8.20
N LEU A 136 3.71 -10.19 -8.53
CA LEU A 136 3.89 -8.90 -7.85
C LEU A 136 3.52 -8.96 -6.37
N TYR A 137 2.40 -9.61 -6.02
CA TYR A 137 2.00 -9.81 -4.63
C TYR A 137 3.09 -10.55 -3.85
N TRP A 138 3.58 -11.67 -4.38
CA TRP A 138 4.59 -12.48 -3.70
C TRP A 138 5.97 -11.81 -3.65
N ALA A 139 6.32 -11.05 -4.69
CA ALA A 139 7.55 -10.25 -4.70
C ALA A 139 7.59 -9.28 -3.52
N ILE A 140 6.46 -8.66 -3.19
CA ILE A 140 6.33 -7.75 -2.04
C ILE A 140 6.33 -8.53 -0.71
N VAL A 141 5.53 -9.60 -0.61
CA VAL A 141 5.36 -10.35 0.65
C VAL A 141 6.61 -11.11 1.08
N LYS A 142 7.34 -11.71 0.13
CA LYS A 142 8.56 -12.50 0.41
C LYS A 142 9.83 -11.64 0.46
N ARG A 143 9.69 -10.31 0.35
CA ARG A 143 10.82 -9.39 0.41
C ARG A 143 11.55 -9.55 1.74
N PRO A 144 12.90 -9.66 1.75
CA PRO A 144 13.66 -9.61 2.99
C PRO A 144 13.42 -8.25 3.70
N ALA A 145 13.29 -8.28 5.03
CA ALA A 145 13.21 -7.05 5.80
C ALA A 145 14.55 -6.30 5.66
N ASP A 146 14.51 -5.08 5.11
CA ASP A 146 15.67 -4.18 5.06
C ASP A 146 16.02 -3.73 6.49
N GLU A 147 16.79 -4.52 7.23
CA GLU A 147 17.30 -4.12 8.54
C GLU A 147 18.55 -3.23 8.42
N ALA A 148 19.26 -3.25 7.28
CA ALA A 148 20.59 -2.66 7.14
C ALA A 148 20.72 -1.52 6.11
N GLU A 149 19.76 -1.38 5.18
CA GLU A 149 19.87 -0.37 4.12
C GLU A 149 19.33 0.99 4.59
N PRO A 150 20.03 2.10 4.27
CA PRO A 150 19.53 3.43 4.53
C PRO A 150 18.19 3.63 3.82
N PRO A 151 17.36 4.56 4.31
CA PRO A 151 16.03 4.76 3.75
C PRO A 151 16.06 5.36 2.34
N SER A 152 16.21 4.52 1.31
CA SER A 152 16.01 4.85 -0.10
C SER A 152 14.49 4.97 -0.43
N PHE A 153 14.13 5.95 -1.24
CA PHE A 153 12.76 6.09 -1.76
C PHE A 153 12.51 5.23 -3.01
N GLU A 154 13.35 4.22 -3.25
CA GLU A 154 13.25 3.37 -4.44
C GLU A 154 12.58 2.04 -4.11
N ALA A 155 11.72 1.58 -5.03
CA ALA A 155 11.19 0.23 -4.95
C ALA A 155 12.31 -0.80 -5.19
N PRO A 156 12.26 -1.97 -4.53
CA PRO A 156 13.23 -3.05 -4.75
C PRO A 156 13.36 -3.39 -6.24
N PRO A 157 14.57 -3.73 -6.74
CA PRO A 157 14.82 -3.95 -8.16
C PRO A 157 13.85 -4.94 -8.81
N LEU A 158 13.57 -6.07 -8.15
CA LEU A 158 12.61 -7.07 -8.64
C LEU A 158 11.19 -6.52 -8.72
N VAL A 159 10.70 -5.85 -7.68
CA VAL A 159 9.35 -5.26 -7.65
C VAL A 159 9.22 -4.20 -8.75
N ARG A 160 10.22 -3.33 -8.89
CA ARG A 160 10.28 -2.30 -9.94
C ARG A 160 10.24 -2.94 -11.33
N ALA A 161 11.09 -3.93 -11.58
CA ALA A 161 11.14 -4.61 -12.88
C ALA A 161 9.80 -5.28 -13.21
N LEU A 162 9.21 -6.01 -12.25
CA LEU A 162 7.90 -6.64 -12.43
C LEU A 162 6.80 -5.62 -12.73
N LEU A 163 6.81 -4.43 -12.11
CA LEU A 163 5.84 -3.36 -12.40
C LEU A 163 5.98 -2.87 -13.84
N THR A 164 7.22 -2.57 -14.26
CA THR A 164 7.50 -2.07 -15.62
C THR A 164 7.05 -3.07 -16.69
N TYR A 165 7.33 -4.37 -16.53
CA TYR A 165 6.87 -5.39 -17.48
C TYR A 165 5.38 -5.75 -17.35
N SER A 166 4.73 -5.37 -16.24
CA SER A 166 3.31 -5.59 -16.03
C SER A 166 2.44 -4.45 -16.56
N ALA A 167 3.01 -3.27 -16.85
CA ALA A 167 2.24 -2.11 -17.28
C ALA A 167 1.54 -2.33 -18.63
N PRO A 168 0.30 -1.82 -18.81
CA PRO A 168 -0.52 -1.13 -17.82
C PRO A 168 -1.17 -2.10 -16.82
N LEU A 169 -1.21 -1.72 -15.53
CA LEU A 169 -1.83 -2.53 -14.48
C LEU A 169 -3.36 -2.52 -14.56
N LYS A 170 -3.96 -3.69 -14.37
CA LYS A 170 -5.40 -3.85 -14.15
C LYS A 170 -5.72 -3.51 -12.70
N GLU A 171 -6.94 -3.00 -12.45
CA GLU A 171 -7.41 -2.69 -11.10
C GLU A 171 -7.27 -3.88 -10.14
N ALA A 172 -7.58 -5.09 -10.59
CA ALA A 172 -7.40 -6.30 -9.78
C ALA A 172 -5.94 -6.50 -9.32
N THR A 173 -4.96 -6.21 -10.19
CA THR A 173 -3.53 -6.29 -9.84
C THR A 173 -3.13 -5.18 -8.86
N ILE A 174 -3.68 -3.96 -9.02
CA ILE A 174 -3.46 -2.86 -8.08
C ILE A 174 -4.00 -3.22 -6.69
N THR A 175 -5.20 -3.81 -6.61
CA THR A 175 -5.77 -4.33 -5.36
C THR A 175 -4.89 -5.41 -4.72
N GLU A 176 -4.31 -6.32 -5.51
CA GLU A 176 -3.37 -7.33 -5.01
C GLU A 176 -2.08 -6.69 -4.46
N ILE A 177 -1.52 -5.69 -5.12
CA ILE A 177 -0.34 -4.96 -4.63
C ILE A 177 -0.65 -4.23 -3.31
N ARG A 178 -1.82 -3.57 -3.25
CA ARG A 178 -2.33 -2.91 -2.03
C ARG A 178 -2.45 -3.92 -0.89
N LEU A 179 -3.02 -5.10 -1.16
CA LEU A 179 -3.14 -6.19 -0.19
C LEU A 179 -1.78 -6.71 0.28
N ALA A 180 -0.82 -6.88 -0.63
CA ALA A 180 0.54 -7.30 -0.29
C ALA A 180 1.22 -6.31 0.66
N CYS A 181 1.14 -5.01 0.37
CA CYS A 181 1.68 -3.97 1.24
C CYS A 181 0.96 -3.91 2.59
N LEU A 182 -0.35 -4.16 2.60
CA LEU A 182 -1.13 -4.24 3.84
C LEU A 182 -0.69 -5.41 4.72
N HIS A 183 -0.41 -6.58 4.12
CA HIS A 183 0.07 -7.75 4.84
C HIS A 183 1.46 -7.56 5.44
N THR A 184 2.36 -6.84 4.77
CA THR A 184 3.70 -6.53 5.29
C THR A 184 3.72 -5.29 6.19
N ALA A 185 2.60 -4.56 6.27
CA ALA A 185 2.50 -3.25 6.93
C ALA A 185 3.57 -2.24 6.46
N ASP A 186 4.03 -2.37 5.21
CA ASP A 186 5.14 -1.60 4.68
C ASP A 186 4.65 -0.31 4.00
N GLN A 187 4.40 0.70 4.82
CA GLN A 187 3.97 2.01 4.34
C GLN A 187 4.98 2.64 3.38
N ARG A 188 6.28 2.49 3.63
CA ARG A 188 7.31 3.13 2.80
C ARG A 188 7.31 2.55 1.39
N LEU A 189 7.31 1.22 1.27
CA LEU A 189 7.21 0.58 -0.02
C LEU A 189 5.91 1.00 -0.73
N PHE A 190 4.78 1.01 -0.02
CA PHE A 190 3.52 1.46 -0.60
C PHE A 190 3.60 2.89 -1.15
N GLN A 191 4.27 3.82 -0.45
CA GLN A 191 4.53 5.16 -0.97
C GLN A 191 5.42 5.14 -2.21
N CYS A 192 6.55 4.44 -2.18
CA CYS A 192 7.44 4.30 -3.34
C CYS A 192 6.70 3.77 -4.57
N LEU A 193 5.82 2.78 -4.37
CA LEU A 193 4.99 2.21 -5.42
C LEU A 193 4.00 3.23 -5.98
N ARG A 194 3.32 4.01 -5.13
CA ARG A 194 2.38 5.05 -5.58
C ARG A 194 3.04 6.16 -6.40
N LEU A 195 4.32 6.43 -6.14
CA LEU A 195 5.12 7.39 -6.90
C LEU A 195 5.57 6.85 -8.26
N SER A 196 5.49 5.53 -8.48
CA SER A 196 5.84 4.94 -9.76
C SER A 196 4.79 5.28 -10.82
N PRO A 197 5.19 5.73 -12.02
CA PRO A 197 4.27 6.05 -13.10
C PRO A 197 3.43 4.84 -13.56
N ASP A 198 3.94 3.62 -13.30
CA ASP A 198 3.29 2.37 -13.71
C ASP A 198 2.20 1.90 -12.73
N PHE A 199 2.14 2.45 -11.50
CA PHE A 199 1.24 1.97 -10.44
C PHE A 199 -0.09 2.72 -10.38
N GLU A 200 -0.02 4.04 -10.19
CA GLU A 200 -1.20 4.89 -10.07
C GLU A 200 -0.94 6.19 -10.83
N ALA A 201 -1.03 6.09 -12.15
CA ALA A 201 -1.04 7.26 -13.00
C ALA A 201 -2.20 8.16 -12.56
N LEU A 202 -1.91 9.43 -12.25
CA LEU A 202 -2.94 10.47 -12.08
C LEU A 202 -4.00 10.30 -13.18
N SER A 203 -5.27 10.51 -12.84
CA SER A 203 -6.34 10.44 -13.85
C SER A 203 -5.91 11.18 -15.11
N HIS A 204 -6.13 10.61 -16.30
CA HIS A 204 -5.73 11.25 -17.55
C HIS A 204 -6.26 12.69 -17.66
N LYS A 205 -7.45 12.93 -17.07
CA LYS A 205 -8.04 14.25 -16.90
C LYS A 205 -7.15 15.19 -16.05
N ASP A 206 -6.66 14.72 -14.91
CA ASP A 206 -5.75 15.47 -14.05
C ASP A 206 -4.41 15.73 -14.75
N GLN A 207 -3.82 14.74 -15.42
CA GLN A 207 -2.57 14.93 -16.17
C GLN A 207 -2.71 16.00 -17.25
N LEU A 208 -3.80 15.95 -18.02
CA LEU A 208 -4.07 16.90 -19.09
C LEU A 208 -4.27 18.33 -18.56
N LEU A 209 -4.99 18.47 -17.44
CA LEU A 209 -5.42 19.77 -16.94
C LEU A 209 -4.40 20.41 -16.00
N LEU A 210 -3.69 19.60 -15.22
CA LEU A 210 -2.65 20.07 -14.33
C LEU A 210 -1.33 20.35 -15.07
N GLY A 211 -1.08 19.65 -16.18
CA GLY A 211 0.14 19.72 -16.97
C GLY A 211 1.08 18.54 -16.71
N VAL A 212 2.14 18.44 -17.52
CA VAL A 212 3.02 17.25 -17.60
C VAL A 212 3.82 16.96 -16.32
N ARG A 213 3.87 17.88 -15.33
CA ARG A 213 4.67 17.71 -14.11
C ARG A 213 3.95 18.24 -12.87
N VAL A 214 3.02 17.44 -12.35
CA VAL A 214 2.46 17.66 -11.02
C VAL A 214 3.40 17.00 -10.02
N PRO A 215 3.90 17.73 -9.00
CA PRO A 215 4.59 17.12 -7.88
C PRO A 215 3.71 16.02 -7.26
N PRO A 216 4.28 14.91 -6.79
CA PRO A 216 3.48 13.88 -6.17
C PRO A 216 2.93 14.33 -4.81
N ASP A 217 1.76 13.81 -4.45
CA ASP A 217 1.24 13.95 -3.09
C ASP A 217 2.10 13.16 -2.10
N THR A 218 2.35 13.72 -0.92
CA THR A 218 3.20 13.11 0.10
C THR A 218 2.39 12.78 1.35
N VAL A 219 2.77 11.68 2.02
CA VAL A 219 2.24 11.32 3.33
C VAL A 219 3.33 10.71 4.19
N THR A 220 3.47 11.23 5.40
CA THR A 220 4.40 10.74 6.41
C THR A 220 3.63 10.38 7.67
N ILE A 221 3.93 9.21 8.23
CA ILE A 221 3.26 8.71 9.43
C ILE A 221 4.20 8.93 10.61
N GLY A 222 3.73 9.67 11.60
CA GLY A 222 4.42 9.82 12.89
C GLY A 222 4.42 8.50 13.64
N THR A 223 5.61 8.08 14.10
CA THR A 223 5.77 6.84 14.84
C THR A 223 4.98 6.87 16.14
N ALA A 224 3.98 6.01 16.26
CA ALA A 224 3.28 5.79 17.51
C ALA A 224 4.19 4.99 18.47
N ALA A 225 4.28 5.42 19.72
CA ALA A 225 5.06 4.72 20.74
C ALA A 225 4.49 3.33 21.08
N ARG A 226 3.20 3.08 20.78
CA ARG A 226 2.47 1.85 21.06
C ARG A 226 1.41 1.59 19.98
N HIS A 227 1.02 0.33 19.81
CA HIS A 227 -0.01 -0.08 18.86
C HIS A 227 -1.42 0.48 19.15
N ASP A 228 -1.70 0.94 20.37
CA ASP A 228 -2.99 1.55 20.75
C ASP A 228 -2.91 3.07 20.95
N ALA A 229 -1.71 3.65 20.78
CA ALA A 229 -1.54 5.09 20.88
C ALA A 229 -2.14 5.79 19.65
N PRO A 230 -2.60 7.05 19.80
CA PRO A 230 -2.99 7.83 18.65
C PRO A 230 -1.76 8.00 17.75
N PHE A 231 -1.98 7.97 16.44
CA PHE A 231 -0.94 8.21 15.46
C PHE A 231 -1.30 9.43 14.61
N THR A 232 -0.27 10.12 14.14
CA THR A 232 -0.41 11.32 13.32
C THR A 232 0.05 11.03 11.91
N VAL A 233 -0.67 11.55 10.94
CA VAL A 233 -0.39 11.42 9.51
C VAL A 233 -0.27 12.82 8.94
N ASP A 234 0.94 13.24 8.61
CA ASP A 234 1.16 14.50 7.91
C ASP A 234 1.01 14.25 6.41
N PHE A 235 0.32 15.15 5.71
CA PHE A 235 0.03 15.01 4.29
C PHE A 235 0.21 16.33 3.54
N GLU A 236 0.56 16.20 2.27
CA GLU A 236 0.62 17.30 1.31
C GLU A 236 -0.04 16.90 0.00
N PHE A 237 -1.05 17.66 -0.42
CA PHE A 237 -1.70 17.52 -1.71
C PHE A 237 -1.19 18.58 -2.67
N ALA A 238 -0.43 18.17 -3.67
CA ALA A 238 0.12 19.07 -4.67
C ALA A 238 -1.00 19.63 -5.57
N HIS A 239 -0.95 20.94 -5.82
CA HIS A 239 -1.94 21.66 -6.63
C HIS A 239 -3.39 21.38 -6.22
N PHE A 240 -3.62 21.19 -4.91
CA PHE A 240 -4.90 20.85 -4.31
C PHE A 240 -6.05 21.72 -4.85
N GLN A 241 -5.90 23.05 -4.83
CA GLN A 241 -6.95 23.96 -5.27
C GLN A 241 -7.33 23.74 -6.76
N LYS A 242 -6.34 23.49 -7.61
CA LYS A 242 -6.57 23.24 -9.04
C LYS A 242 -7.31 21.91 -9.24
N ARG A 243 -6.92 20.85 -8.52
CA ARG A 243 -7.58 19.54 -8.54
C ARG A 243 -9.02 19.61 -8.07
N MET A 244 -9.28 20.30 -6.97
CA MET A 244 -10.63 20.49 -6.44
C MET A 244 -11.53 21.28 -7.39
N ARG A 245 -11.02 22.29 -8.09
CA ARG A 245 -11.82 23.05 -9.07
C ARG A 245 -12.11 22.29 -10.36
N VAL A 246 -11.20 21.41 -10.77
CA VAL A 246 -11.23 20.78 -12.09
C VAL A 246 -11.81 19.37 -12.05
N SER A 247 -11.29 18.55 -11.16
CA SER A 247 -11.69 17.15 -11.00
C SER A 247 -12.69 16.96 -9.88
N GLY A 248 -12.79 17.93 -8.96
CA GLY A 248 -13.74 17.86 -7.86
C GLY A 248 -13.31 16.92 -6.75
N ALA A 249 -12.09 16.37 -6.81
CA ALA A 249 -11.56 15.47 -5.80
C ALA A 249 -10.02 15.42 -5.78
N ALA A 250 -9.47 15.08 -4.63
CA ALA A 250 -8.08 14.70 -4.42
C ALA A 250 -8.04 13.61 -3.33
N SER A 251 -7.30 12.51 -3.53
CA SER A 251 -7.27 11.38 -2.60
C SER A 251 -5.86 10.85 -2.40
N LEU A 252 -5.61 10.28 -1.22
CA LEU A 252 -4.32 9.79 -0.79
C LEU A 252 -4.49 8.57 0.10
N ASP A 253 -3.92 7.44 -0.33
CA ASP A 253 -3.93 6.20 0.43
C ASP A 253 -2.68 6.08 1.31
N PHE A 254 -2.81 5.49 2.49
CA PHE A 254 -1.69 5.15 3.38
C PHE A 254 -2.00 3.92 4.25
N ILE A 255 -0.97 3.27 4.79
CA ILE A 255 -1.05 2.07 5.61
C ILE A 255 -0.63 2.41 7.03
N SER A 256 -1.49 2.09 8.01
CA SER A 256 -1.17 2.22 9.43
C SER A 256 -2.04 1.27 10.26
N HIS A 257 -1.49 0.70 11.33
CA HIS A 257 -2.19 -0.24 12.23
C HIS A 257 -2.94 -1.37 11.48
N ALA A 258 -2.23 -2.03 10.54
CA ALA A 258 -2.76 -3.11 9.71
C ALA A 258 -4.06 -2.76 8.95
N ARG A 259 -4.19 -1.48 8.57
CA ARG A 259 -5.31 -0.94 7.78
C ARG A 259 -4.78 -0.05 6.68
N MET A 260 -5.46 -0.08 5.55
CA MET A 260 -5.27 0.87 4.46
C MET A 260 -6.34 1.95 4.56
N TRP A 261 -5.89 3.16 4.79
CA TRP A 261 -6.68 4.36 4.96
C TRP A 261 -6.66 5.19 3.68
N GLU A 262 -7.73 5.95 3.47
CA GLU A 262 -7.82 6.96 2.42
C GLU A 262 -8.17 8.30 3.07
N ILE A 263 -7.29 9.29 2.90
CA ILE A 263 -7.64 10.71 3.07
C ILE A 263 -8.10 11.20 1.72
N SER A 264 -9.31 11.76 1.65
CA SER A 264 -9.81 12.33 0.41
C SER A 264 -10.50 13.65 0.68
N PHE A 265 -10.44 14.52 -0.32
CA PHE A 265 -11.15 15.77 -0.38
C PHE A 265 -12.01 15.76 -1.64
N PHE A 266 -13.21 16.29 -1.56
CA PHE A 266 -14.14 16.26 -2.67
C PHE A 266 -15.13 17.42 -2.61
N VAL A 267 -15.73 17.73 -3.76
CA VAL A 267 -16.85 18.67 -3.87
C VAL A 267 -18.12 17.92 -3.53
N ALA A 268 -18.79 18.35 -2.45
CA ALA A 268 -20.00 17.75 -1.96
C ALA A 268 -21.12 17.79 -3.00
N GLN A 269 -21.93 16.74 -2.99
CA GLN A 269 -23.14 16.59 -3.76
C GLN A 269 -24.32 16.45 -2.79
N SER A 270 -25.53 16.77 -3.22
CA SER A 270 -26.74 16.72 -2.37
C SER A 270 -26.94 15.42 -1.57
N ALA A 271 -26.39 14.28 -2.03
CA ALA A 271 -26.49 12.99 -1.34
C ALA A 271 -25.65 12.89 -0.04
N THR A 272 -24.68 13.79 0.19
CA THR A 272 -23.79 13.71 1.37
C THR A 272 -24.36 14.39 2.62
N GLY A 273 -25.49 15.09 2.48
CA GLY A 273 -26.06 15.92 3.55
C GLY A 273 -25.30 17.22 3.80
N LEU A 274 -24.33 17.57 2.95
CA LEU A 274 -23.65 18.87 2.94
C LEU A 274 -24.26 19.77 1.86
N THR A 275 -23.93 21.05 1.89
CA THR A 275 -24.34 22.01 0.86
C THR A 275 -23.70 21.61 -0.48
N ASP A 276 -24.52 21.55 -1.54
CA ASP A 276 -24.05 21.22 -2.88
C ASP A 276 -22.95 22.20 -3.34
N GLY A 277 -21.85 21.68 -3.88
CA GLY A 277 -20.68 22.47 -4.26
C GLY A 277 -19.70 22.79 -3.12
N GLN A 278 -20.03 22.52 -1.86
CA GLN A 278 -19.13 22.76 -0.73
C GLN A 278 -17.96 21.77 -0.72
N TRP A 279 -16.75 22.21 -0.41
CA TRP A 279 -15.61 21.29 -0.29
C TRP A 279 -15.66 20.54 1.05
N ALA A 280 -15.33 19.26 1.04
CA ALA A 280 -15.35 18.40 2.21
C ALA A 280 -14.10 17.53 2.29
N ALA A 281 -13.71 17.17 3.51
CA ALA A 281 -12.72 16.14 3.80
C ALA A 281 -13.42 14.84 4.16
N ARG A 282 -12.80 13.70 3.82
CA ARG A 282 -13.29 12.36 4.12
C ARG A 282 -12.14 11.46 4.55
N LEU A 283 -12.39 10.71 5.62
CA LEU A 283 -11.58 9.60 6.07
C LEU A 283 -12.34 8.29 5.81
N ALA A 284 -11.69 7.37 5.09
CA ALA A 284 -12.26 6.07 4.75
C ALA A 284 -11.24 4.93 4.95
N LEU A 285 -11.77 3.70 5.03
CA LEU A 285 -10.98 2.47 4.98
C LEU A 285 -11.12 1.85 3.59
N ARG A 286 -9.99 1.44 3.00
CA ARG A 286 -9.96 0.74 1.72
C ARG A 286 -10.32 -0.72 1.89
N GLU A 287 -10.53 -1.40 0.76
CA GLU A 287 -10.81 -2.83 0.70
C GLU A 287 -9.78 -3.65 1.49
N ASN A 288 -10.19 -4.81 2.01
CA ASN A 288 -9.39 -5.71 2.85
C ASN A 288 -8.98 -5.16 4.23
N SER A 289 -9.32 -3.90 4.56
CA SER A 289 -9.06 -3.35 5.88
C SER A 289 -10.14 -3.76 6.89
N PRO A 290 -9.77 -4.19 8.12
CA PRO A 290 -10.74 -4.45 9.17
C PRO A 290 -11.43 -3.14 9.61
N ALA A 291 -12.74 -3.22 9.88
CA ALA A 291 -13.52 -2.10 10.39
C ALA A 291 -12.90 -1.52 11.69
N ALA A 292 -13.14 -0.23 11.95
CA ALA A 292 -12.61 0.47 13.11
C ALA A 292 -13.60 1.52 13.62
N SER A 293 -13.67 1.66 14.94
CA SER A 293 -14.23 2.86 15.57
C SER A 293 -13.11 3.85 15.81
N VAL A 294 -13.26 5.07 15.31
CA VAL A 294 -12.20 6.07 15.34
C VAL A 294 -12.69 7.40 15.90
N ASP A 295 -11.77 8.07 16.57
CA ASP A 295 -11.79 9.51 16.84
C ASP A 295 -10.62 10.10 16.06
N ALA A 296 -10.93 10.94 15.07
CA ALA A 296 -9.96 11.50 14.16
C ALA A 296 -10.09 13.02 14.12
N THR A 297 -8.95 13.73 14.07
CA THR A 297 -8.93 15.19 13.96
C THR A 297 -8.04 15.61 12.81
N TYR A 298 -8.64 16.25 11.79
CA TYR A 298 -7.89 16.97 10.77
C TYR A 298 -7.40 18.30 11.34
N THR A 299 -6.14 18.61 11.12
CA THR A 299 -5.49 19.88 11.46
C THR A 299 -4.95 20.47 10.17
N LEU A 300 -5.58 21.53 9.68
CA LEU A 300 -5.11 22.23 8.49
C LEU A 300 -4.05 23.24 8.89
N LEU A 301 -2.88 23.18 8.23
CA LEU A 301 -1.79 24.10 8.51
C LEU A 301 -2.04 25.40 7.77
N GLN A 302 -1.99 26.52 8.49
CA GLN A 302 -2.00 27.84 7.88
C GLN A 302 -0.57 28.29 7.59
N HIS A 303 -0.38 28.98 6.47
CA HIS A 303 0.87 29.63 6.14
C HIS A 303 0.99 30.92 6.95
N ALA A 304 1.83 30.86 7.98
CA ALA A 304 2.13 31.99 8.86
C ALA A 304 2.42 33.25 8.04
N SER A 305 1.48 34.19 8.09
CA SER A 305 1.75 35.57 7.74
C SER A 305 2.65 36.17 8.83
N GLU A 306 3.72 36.87 8.45
CA GLU A 306 4.72 37.41 9.38
C GLU A 306 4.05 38.18 10.54
N GLY A 307 4.15 37.62 11.77
CA GLY A 307 3.81 38.32 13.00
C GLY A 307 2.54 37.91 13.73
N VAL A 308 1.74 36.96 13.23
CA VAL A 308 0.56 36.45 13.96
C VAL A 308 0.71 34.94 14.22
N PRO A 309 0.67 34.47 15.48
CA PRO A 309 0.57 33.05 15.75
C PRO A 309 -0.79 32.54 15.26
N GLU A 310 -0.78 31.81 14.14
CA GLU A 310 -1.99 31.30 13.53
C GLU A 310 -2.48 30.04 14.24
N GLU A 311 -3.74 30.08 14.71
CA GLU A 311 -4.38 28.92 15.32
C GLU A 311 -4.79 27.92 14.22
N PRO A 312 -4.34 26.66 14.27
CA PRO A 312 -4.67 25.69 13.25
C PRO A 312 -6.16 25.33 13.31
N VAL A 313 -6.79 25.18 12.14
CA VAL A 313 -8.20 24.75 12.08
C VAL A 313 -8.28 23.25 12.34
N LYS A 314 -9.02 22.89 13.39
CA LYS A 314 -9.26 21.51 13.80
C LYS A 314 -10.66 21.06 13.41
N LEU A 315 -10.76 19.96 12.67
CA LEU A 315 -12.03 19.35 12.24
C LEU A 315 -12.12 17.94 12.80
N ALA A 316 -13.02 17.73 13.76
CA ALA A 316 -13.19 16.45 14.43
C ALA A 316 -14.16 15.52 13.66
N LEU A 317 -13.78 14.25 13.55
CA LEU A 317 -14.54 13.17 12.93
C LEU A 317 -14.59 11.99 13.89
N ASN A 318 -15.79 11.60 14.27
CA ASN A 318 -16.02 10.53 15.23
C ASN A 318 -17.03 9.53 14.66
N GLY A 319 -16.68 8.25 14.64
CA GLY A 319 -17.59 7.27 14.09
C GLY A 319 -17.00 5.88 13.92
N LYS A 320 -17.83 4.98 13.40
CA LYS A 320 -17.43 3.64 12.97
C LYS A 320 -17.25 3.67 11.46
N ILE A 321 -16.05 3.35 11.00
CA ILE A 321 -15.73 3.21 9.59
C ILE A 321 -15.66 1.73 9.24
N ASN A 322 -16.18 1.37 8.07
CA ASN A 322 -15.88 0.11 7.41
C ASN A 322 -15.62 0.37 5.92
N HIS A 323 -15.37 -0.69 5.16
CA HIS A 323 -15.13 -0.60 3.71
C HIS A 323 -16.39 -0.22 2.89
N ASN A 324 -17.56 -0.11 3.52
CA ASN A 324 -18.77 0.32 2.83
C ASN A 324 -18.81 1.84 2.78
N TRP A 325 -18.82 2.39 1.57
CA TRP A 325 -18.81 3.83 1.31
C TRP A 325 -19.86 4.63 2.09
N ARG A 326 -20.98 4.01 2.46
CA ARG A 326 -22.06 4.65 3.25
C ARG A 326 -21.67 4.99 4.68
N GLN A 327 -20.61 4.39 5.21
CA GLN A 327 -20.13 4.61 6.58
C GLN A 327 -18.81 5.38 6.60
N ASN A 328 -18.45 6.03 5.49
CA ASN A 328 -17.34 6.96 5.47
C ASN A 328 -17.69 8.20 6.27
N MET A 329 -16.70 8.74 6.97
CA MET A 329 -16.87 9.98 7.73
C MET A 329 -16.43 11.15 6.87
N HIS A 330 -17.25 12.19 6.80
CA HIS A 330 -16.92 13.42 6.09
C HIS A 330 -17.28 14.66 6.91
N ILE A 331 -16.53 15.73 6.69
CA ILE A 331 -16.71 17.03 7.32
C ILE A 331 -16.52 18.13 6.30
N ALA A 332 -17.34 19.18 6.39
CA ALA A 332 -17.20 20.36 5.57
C ALA A 332 -15.87 21.06 5.87
N LEU A 333 -15.19 21.51 4.82
CA LEU A 333 -14.03 22.38 4.94
C LEU A 333 -14.45 23.84 5.11
N PRO A 334 -13.61 24.69 5.72
CA PRO A 334 -13.85 26.12 5.77
C PRO A 334 -13.95 26.71 4.35
N ASP A 335 -14.96 27.54 4.08
CA ASP A 335 -15.14 28.17 2.76
C ASP A 335 -13.92 28.98 2.31
N ALA A 336 -13.16 29.51 3.27
CA ALA A 336 -11.90 30.22 3.07
C ALA A 336 -10.89 29.43 2.20
N ILE A 337 -10.90 28.09 2.21
CA ILE A 337 -9.98 27.25 1.43
C ILE A 337 -10.25 27.31 -0.08
N GLN A 338 -11.47 27.68 -0.49
CA GLN A 338 -11.88 27.68 -1.89
C GLN A 338 -11.32 28.88 -2.65
N TYR A 339 -11.00 29.96 -1.94
CA TYR A 339 -10.58 31.22 -2.54
C TYR A 339 -9.10 31.21 -2.95
N PRO A 340 -8.73 31.90 -4.04
CA PRO A 340 -7.33 32.15 -4.35
C PRO A 340 -6.68 32.89 -3.17
N ARG A 341 -5.44 32.51 -2.80
CA ARG A 341 -4.69 33.09 -1.65
C ARG A 341 -5.26 32.79 -0.27
N SER A 342 -5.97 31.68 -0.13
CA SER A 342 -6.31 31.14 1.18
C SER A 342 -5.06 30.97 2.03
N THR A 343 -5.10 31.30 3.32
CA THR A 343 -4.00 31.05 4.26
C THR A 343 -3.76 29.55 4.46
N PHE A 344 -4.73 28.70 4.12
CA PHE A 344 -4.60 27.23 4.18
C PHE A 344 -3.85 26.62 2.98
N LEU A 345 -3.48 27.44 1.99
CA LEU A 345 -2.85 26.97 0.76
C LEU A 345 -1.47 27.61 0.59
N THR A 346 -0.52 26.82 0.10
CA THR A 346 0.78 27.32 -0.36
C THR A 346 0.61 28.26 -1.57
N ALA A 347 1.66 28.98 -1.94
CA ALA A 347 1.65 29.86 -3.12
C ALA A 347 1.32 29.13 -4.44
N ASP A 348 1.67 27.85 -4.56
CA ASP A 348 1.35 26.97 -5.70
C ASP A 348 -0.02 26.27 -5.58
N GLY A 349 -0.81 26.61 -4.56
CA GLY A 349 -2.17 26.11 -4.34
C GLY A 349 -2.23 24.70 -3.75
N SER A 350 -1.14 24.24 -3.14
CA SER A 350 -1.03 22.95 -2.45
C SER A 350 -1.58 23.06 -1.02
N LEU A 351 -2.11 21.95 -0.52
CA LEU A 351 -2.70 21.86 0.83
C LEU A 351 -1.79 21.02 1.72
N ARG A 352 -1.47 21.55 2.92
CA ARG A 352 -0.72 20.83 3.95
C ARG A 352 -1.58 20.66 5.21
N GLY A 353 -1.47 19.52 5.83
CA GLY A 353 -2.21 19.24 7.06
C GLY A 353 -1.66 18.04 7.79
N SER A 354 -2.23 17.80 8.96
CA SER A 354 -2.02 16.57 9.71
C SER A 354 -3.37 15.97 10.10
N LEU A 355 -3.42 14.65 10.20
CA LEU A 355 -4.57 13.88 10.64
C LEU A 355 -4.13 13.04 11.84
N THR A 356 -4.69 13.33 13.01
CA THR A 356 -4.50 12.49 14.20
C THR A 356 -5.62 11.48 14.26
N ILE A 357 -5.32 10.19 14.42
CA ILE A 357 -6.30 9.11 14.51
C ILE A 357 -6.08 8.33 15.79
N GLN A 358 -7.14 8.21 16.60
CA GLN A 358 -7.24 7.28 17.71
C GLN A 358 -8.20 6.16 17.34
N ILE A 359 -7.70 4.93 17.27
CA ILE A 359 -8.55 3.74 17.13
C ILE A 359 -9.09 3.38 18.51
N THR A 360 -10.40 3.18 18.61
CA THR A 360 -11.09 2.78 19.84
C THR A 360 -11.56 1.33 19.70
N ASN A 361 -10.98 0.45 20.52
CA ASN A 361 -11.46 -0.92 20.66
C ASN A 361 -12.64 -0.91 21.65
N LYS A 362 -13.85 -0.66 21.14
CA LYS A 362 -15.08 -0.78 21.93
C LYS A 362 -15.70 -2.16 21.80
#